data_AF-A0A366MFT4-F1
#
_entry.id   AF-A0A366MFT4-F1
#
_cell.length_a   1.000
_cell.length_b   1.000
_cell.length_c   1.000
_cell.angle_alpha   90.00
_cell.angle_beta   90.00
_cell.angle_gamma   90.00
#
_symmetry.space_group_name_H-M   'P 1'
#
loop_
_entity.id
_entity.type
_entity.pdbx_description
1 polymer ?
#
loop_
_entity_poly.entity_id
_entity_poly.type
_entity_poly.pdbx_seq_one_letter_code
_entity_poly.pdbx_strand_id
1 'polypeptide(L)'
;MDAVLNGEIYTVMPDTSCKANHETSFANAYFVGTILYPEQFKDIDAKLKADEIYTFLVGEPVFNQLYKNTGSLAYQKVDLSTI
;
A
#
# COMPACT_ATOMS: atom_id res chain seq x y z
N MET A 1 -22.46 -6.43 0.71
CA MET A 1 -21.04 -6.29 0.28
C MET A 1 -20.86 -4.82 -0.09
N ASP A 2 -21.03 -3.94 0.89
CA ASP A 2 -21.32 -2.54 0.58
C ASP A 2 -20.07 -1.83 0.05
N ALA A 3 -18.88 -2.24 0.50
CA ALA A 3 -17.61 -1.82 -0.09
C ALA A 3 -17.51 -2.13 -1.58
N VAL A 4 -18.08 -3.25 -2.06
CA VAL A 4 -18.12 -3.57 -3.50
C VAL A 4 -19.09 -2.66 -4.24
N LEU A 5 -20.29 -2.45 -3.66
CA LEU A 5 -21.31 -1.58 -4.26
C LEU A 5 -20.88 -0.10 -4.31
N ASN A 6 -20.11 0.33 -3.31
CA ASN A 6 -19.58 1.69 -3.19
C ASN A 6 -18.23 1.86 -3.91
N GLY A 7 -17.68 0.78 -4.47
CA GLY A 7 -16.37 0.75 -5.12
C GLY A 7 -15.19 0.99 -4.17
N GLU A 8 -15.35 0.86 -2.86
CA GLU A 8 -14.34 1.06 -1.82
C GLU A 8 -13.39 -0.14 -1.70
N ILE A 9 -12.80 -0.52 -2.84
CA ILE A 9 -11.88 -1.63 -2.96
C ILE A 9 -10.49 -1.08 -3.24
N TYR A 10 -9.51 -1.53 -2.46
CA TYR A 10 -8.15 -1.02 -2.52
C TYR A 10 -7.17 -2.18 -2.49
N THR A 11 -6.10 -2.04 -3.24
CA THR A 11 -5.00 -3.01 -3.30
C THR A 11 -3.85 -2.56 -2.41
N VAL A 12 -3.23 -3.53 -1.74
CA VAL A 12 -2.05 -3.33 -0.90
C VAL A 12 -0.87 -4.12 -1.44
N MET A 13 0.33 -3.82 -0.95
CA MET A 13 1.52 -4.56 -1.34
C MET A 13 1.52 -5.95 -0.67
N PRO A 14 1.85 -7.05 -1.38
CA PRO A 14 1.94 -8.38 -0.77
C PRO A 14 3.04 -8.43 0.31
N ASP A 15 2.69 -8.82 1.52
CA ASP A 15 3.58 -8.81 2.69
C ASP A 15 3.87 -10.20 3.28
N THR A 16 3.51 -11.28 2.58
CA THR A 16 3.68 -12.66 3.05
C THR A 16 4.52 -13.55 2.13
N SER A 17 5.25 -12.95 1.18
CA SER A 17 6.10 -13.64 0.21
C SER A 17 7.27 -14.35 0.90
N CYS A 18 7.08 -15.62 1.27
CA CYS A 18 8.05 -16.48 1.98
C CYS A 18 8.24 -16.18 3.48
N LYS A 19 7.17 -15.68 4.15
CA LYS A 19 6.98 -15.26 5.57
C LYS A 19 6.53 -13.79 5.63
N ALA A 20 6.24 -13.27 6.82
CA ALA A 20 5.82 -11.89 7.01
C ALA A 20 6.98 -10.90 6.76
N ASN A 21 6.72 -9.95 5.86
CA ASN A 21 7.55 -8.79 5.53
C ASN A 21 7.02 -7.60 6.34
N HIS A 22 7.52 -7.44 7.58
CA HIS A 22 6.98 -6.44 8.52
C HIS A 22 7.09 -5.01 7.99
N GLU A 23 8.15 -4.71 7.23
CA GLU A 23 8.34 -3.45 6.53
C GLU A 23 7.19 -3.16 5.56
N THR A 24 6.74 -4.16 4.79
CA THR A 24 5.61 -4.04 3.89
C THR A 24 4.30 -3.93 4.67
N SER A 25 4.13 -4.68 5.76
CA SER A 25 2.94 -4.56 6.62
C SER A 25 2.81 -3.16 7.23
N PHE A 26 3.91 -2.55 7.67
CA PHE A 26 3.90 -1.17 8.16
C PHE A 26 3.56 -0.17 7.05
N ALA A 27 4.17 -0.30 5.88
CA ALA A 27 3.85 0.55 4.74
C ALA A 27 2.35 0.44 4.35
N ASN A 28 1.81 -0.79 4.34
CA ASN A 28 0.40 -1.04 4.09
C ASN A 28 -0.50 -0.37 5.13
N ALA A 29 -0.12 -0.38 6.41
CA ALA A 29 -0.89 0.26 7.48
C ALA A 29 -0.99 1.79 7.28
N TYR A 30 0.10 2.44 6.84
CA TYR A 30 0.04 3.87 6.49
C TYR A 30 -0.88 4.15 5.31
N PHE A 31 -0.81 3.34 4.24
CA PHE A 31 -1.73 3.46 3.11
C PHE A 31 -3.19 3.32 3.54
N VAL A 32 -3.53 2.30 4.34
CA VAL A 32 -4.88 2.13 4.89
C VAL A 32 -5.28 3.31 5.76
N GLY A 33 -4.35 3.87 6.55
CA GLY A 33 -4.55 5.10 7.32
C GLY A 33 -4.96 6.29 6.46
N THR A 34 -4.31 6.49 5.30
CA THR A 34 -4.67 7.59 4.37
C THR A 34 -6.09 7.46 3.80
N ILE A 35 -6.62 6.24 3.71
CA ILE A 35 -7.98 5.99 3.21
C ILE A 35 -9.02 6.19 4.33
N LEU A 36 -8.79 5.57 5.49
CA LEU A 36 -9.76 5.56 6.58
C LEU A 36 -9.80 6.88 7.37
N TYR A 37 -8.66 7.57 7.43
CA TYR A 37 -8.43 8.72 8.31
C TYR A 37 -7.71 9.86 7.57
N PRO A 38 -8.27 10.37 6.45
CA PRO A 38 -7.57 11.29 5.56
C PRO A 38 -7.10 12.59 6.23
N GLU A 39 -7.85 13.10 7.22
CA GLU A 39 -7.46 14.30 7.96
C GLU A 39 -6.24 14.07 8.88
N GLN A 40 -6.16 12.90 9.51
CA GLN A 40 -5.02 12.53 10.38
C GLN A 40 -3.76 12.16 9.58
N PHE A 41 -3.93 11.75 8.32
CA PHE A 41 -2.84 11.30 7.44
C PHE A 41 -2.61 12.26 6.26
N LYS A 42 -3.08 13.50 6.34
CA LYS A 42 -3.02 14.48 5.22
C LYS A 42 -1.60 14.86 4.78
N ASP A 43 -0.62 14.67 5.66
CA ASP A 43 0.80 14.89 5.42
C ASP A 43 1.53 13.64 4.91
N ILE A 44 0.83 12.51 4.80
CA ILE A 44 1.40 11.22 4.40
C ILE A 44 1.14 10.96 2.91
N ASP A 45 2.22 10.91 2.13
CA ASP A 45 2.23 10.19 0.85
C ASP A 45 2.61 8.73 1.12
N ALA A 46 1.69 7.80 0.83
CA ALA A 46 1.87 6.38 1.12
C ALA A 46 3.08 5.75 0.39
N LYS A 47 3.42 6.23 -0.81
CA LYS A 47 4.55 5.70 -1.59
C LYS A 47 5.88 6.19 -1.02
N LEU A 48 5.95 7.48 -0.69
CA LEU A 48 7.14 8.05 -0.05
C LEU A 48 7.34 7.48 1.36
N LYS A 49 6.27 7.30 2.13
CA LYS A 49 6.34 6.68 3.45
C LYS A 49 6.78 5.22 3.37
N ALA A 50 6.37 4.49 2.34
CA ALA A 50 6.87 3.13 2.11
C ALA A 50 8.39 3.13 1.86
N ASP A 51 8.90 4.02 1.00
CA ASP A 51 10.34 4.14 0.76
C ASP A 51 11.13 4.55 2.02
N GLU A 52 10.57 5.41 2.87
CA GLU A 52 11.15 5.74 4.18
C GLU A 52 11.26 4.50 5.09
N ILE A 53 10.19 3.71 5.18
CA ILE A 53 10.14 2.47 5.99
C ILE A 53 11.12 1.44 5.44
N TYR A 54 11.13 1.22 4.12
CA TYR A 54 12.07 0.29 3.49
C TYR A 54 13.52 0.75 3.71
N THR A 55 13.81 2.04 3.53
CA THR A 55 15.15 2.57 3.78
C THR A 55 15.59 2.33 5.22
N PHE A 56 14.68 2.49 6.19
CA PHE A 56 14.99 2.26 7.61
C PHE A 56 15.23 0.78 7.95
N LEU A 57 14.40 -0.14 7.43
CA LEU A 57 14.44 -1.57 7.83
C LEU A 57 15.32 -2.44 6.94
N VAL A 58 15.39 -2.15 5.64
CA VAL A 58 16.14 -2.93 4.64
C VAL A 58 17.29 -2.16 4.00
N GLY A 59 17.42 -0.86 4.25
CA GLY A 59 18.57 -0.04 3.85
C GLY A 59 18.41 0.69 2.52
N GLU A 60 17.35 0.44 1.75
CA GLU A 60 17.14 1.02 0.42
C GLU A 60 15.65 1.36 0.14
N PRO A 61 15.36 2.39 -0.67
CA PRO A 61 14.00 2.76 -1.08
C PRO A 61 13.51 1.85 -2.22
N VAL A 62 13.07 0.64 -1.88
CA VAL A 62 12.71 -0.41 -2.85
C VAL A 62 11.23 -0.38 -3.27
N PHE A 63 10.43 0.60 -2.86
CA PHE A 63 8.99 0.61 -3.14
C PHE A 63 8.70 0.50 -4.62
N ASN A 64 9.36 1.29 -5.48
CA ASN A 64 9.10 1.29 -6.92
C ASN A 64 9.42 -0.06 -7.58
N GLN A 65 10.46 -0.75 -7.10
CA GLN A 65 10.81 -2.09 -7.60
C GLN A 65 9.70 -3.09 -7.23
N LEU A 66 9.28 -3.10 -5.96
CA LEU A 66 8.22 -3.98 -5.49
C LEU A 66 6.87 -3.66 -6.14
N TYR A 67 6.55 -2.38 -6.32
CA TYR A 67 5.35 -1.90 -7.00
C TYR A 67 5.26 -2.46 -8.43
N LYS A 68 6.35 -2.42 -9.20
CA LYS A 68 6.39 -3.01 -10.54
C LYS A 68 6.14 -4.52 -10.53
N ASN A 69 6.63 -5.23 -9.52
CA ASN A 69 6.38 -6.68 -9.37
C ASN A 69 4.90 -7.01 -9.11
N THR A 70 4.10 -6.04 -8.65
CA THR A 70 2.64 -6.19 -8.48
C THR A 70 1.85 -5.90 -9.75
N GLY A 71 2.50 -5.75 -10.91
CA GLY A 71 1.85 -5.25 -12.12
C GLY A 71 1.49 -3.77 -12.05
N SER A 72 2.14 -3.01 -11.15
CA SER A 72 1.81 -1.60 -10.87
C SER A 72 0.38 -1.42 -10.35
N LEU A 73 -0.12 -2.41 -9.61
CA LEU A 73 -1.49 -2.42 -9.11
C LEU A 73 -1.61 -2.11 -7.61
N ALA A 74 -0.54 -2.10 -6.82
CA ALA A 74 -0.63 -1.79 -5.39
C ALA A 74 -0.89 -0.31 -5.08
N TYR A 75 -1.48 -0.02 -3.91
CA TYR A 75 -1.77 1.33 -3.39
C TYR A 75 -2.67 2.17 -4.29
N GLN A 76 -3.72 1.55 -4.82
CA GLN A 76 -4.75 2.26 -5.56
C GLN A 76 -6.14 1.72 -5.25
N LYS A 77 -7.13 2.56 -5.52
CA LYS A 77 -8.52 2.14 -5.59
C LYS A 77 -8.72 1.34 -6.87
N VAL A 78 -9.41 0.21 -6.78
CA VAL A 78 -9.63 -0.70 -7.90
C VAL A 78 -11.10 -0.71 -8.29
N ASP A 79 -11.34 -0.66 -9.60
CA ASP A 79 -12.65 -0.90 -10.19
C ASP A 79 -12.73 -2.35 -10.66
N LEU A 80 -13.54 -3.16 -9.98
CA LEU A 80 -13.74 -4.57 -10.33
C LEU A 80 -14.39 -4.78 -11.70
N SER A 81 -15.01 -3.76 -12.31
CA SER A 81 -15.55 -3.86 -13.67
C SER A 81 -14.47 -3.82 -14.76
N THR A 82 -13.24 -3.48 -14.40
CA THR A 82 -12.11 -3.27 -15.34
C THR A 82 -11.09 -4.41 -15.33
N ILE A 83 -11.35 -5.50 -14.60
CA ILE A 83 -10.45 -6.65 -14.39
C ILE A 83 -11.07 -7.95 -14.88
#